data_AF-Q1ZQX6-F1
#
_entry.id   AF-Q1ZQX6-F1
#
_cell.length_a   1.000
_cell.length_b   1.000
_cell.length_c   1.000
_cell.angle_alpha   90.00
_cell.angle_beta   90.00
_cell.angle_gamma   90.00
#
_symmetry.space_group_name_H-M   'P 1'
#
loop_
_entity.id
_entity.type
_entity.pdbx_description
1 polymer ?
#
loop_
_entity_poly.entity_id
_entity_poly.type
_entity_poly.pdbx_seq_one_letter_code
_entity_poly.pdbx_strand_id
1 'polypeptide(L)' 'MNVVLKLTECEGRPVAKISDEPGKSICRDEDYLDQLRNAFNLANE' A
#
# COMPACT_ATOMS: atom_id res chain seq x y z
N MET A 1 -6.89 -23.38 3.68
CA MET A 1 -6.10 -22.84 2.56
C MET A 1 -6.45 -21.37 2.44
N ASN A 2 -5.49 -20.46 2.62
CA ASN A 2 -5.73 -19.01 2.53
C ASN A 2 -5.04 -18.48 1.26
N VAL A 3 -5.82 -18.03 0.28
CA VAL A 3 -5.31 -17.46 -0.97
C VAL A 3 -5.87 -16.04 -1.12
N VAL A 4 -5.00 -15.09 -1.48
CA VAL A 4 -5.38 -13.69 -1.69
C VAL A 4 -4.92 -13.24 -3.07
N LEU A 5 -5.78 -12.50 -3.77
CA LEU A 5 -5.50 -11.83 -5.04
C LEU A 5 -5.62 -10.33 -4.82
N LYS A 6 -4.60 -9.58 -5.26
CA LYS A 6 -4.52 -8.13 -5.10
C LYS A 6 -3.84 -7.52 -6.31
N LEU A 7 -4.27 -6.32 -6.68
CA LEU A 7 -3.64 -5.53 -7.73
C LEU A 7 -2.27 -5.03 -7.24
N THR A 8 -1.22 -5.22 -8.03
CA THR A 8 0.13 -4.75 -7.70
C THR A 8 0.53 -3.53 -8.52
N GLU A 9 -0.02 -3.37 -9.73
CA GLU A 9 0.33 -2.30 -10.68
C GLU A 9 -0.89 -1.88 -11.52
N CYS A 10 -0.92 -0.61 -11.94
CA CYS A 10 -1.92 -0.05 -12.86
C CYS A 10 -1.21 0.92 -13.81
N GLU A 11 -1.41 0.80 -15.12
CA GLU A 11 -0.72 1.62 -16.13
C GLU A 11 0.81 1.68 -15.96
N GLY A 12 1.42 0.56 -15.55
CA GLY A 12 2.86 0.45 -15.30
C GLY A 12 3.37 1.21 -14.06
N ARG A 13 2.46 1.61 -13.16
CA ARG A 13 2.79 2.29 -11.90
C ARG A 13 2.39 1.46 -10.69
N PRO A 14 3.11 1.56 -9.56
CA PRO A 14 2.76 0.84 -8.34
C PRO A 14 1.41 1.30 -7.78
N VAL A 15 0.67 0.37 -7.19
CA VAL A 15 -0.50 0.67 -6.36
C VAL A 15 -0.30 0.11 -4.97
N ALA A 16 -0.92 0.74 -3.97
CA ALA A 16 -0.81 0.33 -2.58
C ALA A 16 -2.19 0.28 -1.93
N LYS A 17 -2.34 -0.62 -0.97
CA LYS A 17 -3.46 -0.61 -0.04
C LYS A 17 -2.91 -0.31 1.35
N ILE A 18 -3.39 0.77 1.96
CA ILE A 18 -3.14 1.12 3.37
C ILE A 18 -4.36 0.68 4.19
N SER A 19 -4.13 0.06 5.34
CA SER A 19 -5.18 -0.43 6.24
C SER A 19 -4.81 -0.06 7.67
N ASP A 20 -5.78 0.37 8.47
CA ASP A 20 -5.61 0.59 9.92
C ASP A 20 -5.44 -0.72 10.72
N GLU A 21 -5.51 -1.87 10.04
CA GLU A 21 -5.31 -3.18 10.63
C GLU A 21 -3.88 -3.67 10.35
N PRO A 22 -3.11 -4.05 11.39
CA PRO A 22 -1.74 -4.51 11.22
C PRO A 22 -1.69 -5.74 10.32
N GLY A 23 -0.76 -5.74 9.36
CA GLY A 23 -0.56 -6.84 8.40
C GLY A 23 -1.50 -6.86 7.19
N LYS A 24 -2.40 -5.87 7.04
CA LYS A 24 -3.24 -5.72 5.83
C LYS A 24 -2.75 -4.66 4.84
N SER A 25 -1.76 -3.87 5.22
CA SER A 25 -1.05 -2.97 4.32
C SER A 25 -0.18 -3.75 3.35
N ILE A 26 -0.30 -3.44 2.06
CA ILE A 26 0.51 -4.06 1.00
C ILE A 26 1.03 -2.97 0.09
N CYS A 27 2.34 -2.83 0.12
CA CYS A 27 3.12 -2.18 -0.91
C CYS A 27 4.49 -2.85 -0.95
N ARG A 28 5.08 -2.96 -2.15
CA ARG A 28 6.46 -3.46 -2.34
C ARG A 28 7.47 -2.33 -2.46
N ASP A 29 6.98 -1.10 -2.47
CA ASP A 29 7.73 0.12 -2.72
C ASP A 29 7.49 1.07 -1.56
N GLU A 30 8.50 1.22 -0.70
CA GLU A 30 8.38 2.04 0.51
C GLU A 30 8.35 3.53 0.18
N ASP A 31 9.03 3.97 -0.89
CA ASP A 31 9.03 5.36 -1.33
C ASP A 31 7.65 5.78 -1.82
N TYR A 32 7.00 4.92 -2.62
CA TYR A 32 5.60 5.13 -3.02
C TYR A 32 4.65 5.15 -1.83
N LEU A 33 4.87 4.30 -0.82
CA LEU A 33 4.06 4.27 0.39
C LEU A 33 4.19 5.59 1.17
N ASP A 34 5.40 6.12 1.34
CA ASP A 34 5.63 7.39 2.02
C ASP A 34 5.05 8.57 1.26
N GLN A 35 5.16 8.58 -0.08
CA GLN A 35 4.46 9.56 -0.91
C GLN A 35 2.95 9.52 -0.69
N LEU A 36 2.36 8.32 -0.64
CA LEU A 36 0.93 8.14 -0.42
C LEU A 36 0.51 8.59 0.99
N ARG A 37 1.29 8.25 2.03
CA ARG A 37 1.05 8.69 3.41
C ARG A 37 1.08 10.22 3.52
N ASN A 38 2.06 10.86 2.90
CA ASN A 38 2.15 12.32 2.85
C ASN A 38 0.97 12.95 2.10
N ALA A 39 0.59 12.40 0.94
CA ALA A 39 -0.52 12.90 0.14
C ALA A 39 -1.87 12.85 0.89
N PHE A 40 -2.06 11.86 1.77
CA PHE A 40 -3.28 11.65 2.55
C PHE A 40 -3.15 12.09 4.02
N ASN A 41 -2.05 12.74 4.42
CA ASN A 41 -1.77 13.17 5.81
C ASN A 41 -1.92 12.05 6.85
N LEU A 42 -1.43 10.86 6.53
CA LEU A 42 -1.43 9.72 7.46
C LEU A 42 -0.22 9.82 8.40
N ALA A 43 -0.41 9.47 9.68
CA ALA A 43 0.70 9.36 10.62
C ALA A 43 1.63 8.22 10.18
N ASN A 44 2.94 8.47 10.15
CA ASN A 44 3.94 7.43 9.95
C ASN A 44 4.06 6.63 11.25
N GLU A 45 3.49 5.42 11.30
CA GLU A 45 3.76 4.41 12.33
C GLU A 45 5.11 3.73 12.11
#